data_AF-A0A929C1N3-F1
#
_entry.id   AF-A0A929C1N3-F1
#
_cell.length_a   1.000
_cell.length_b   1.000
_cell.length_c   1.000
_cell.angle_alpha   90.00
_cell.angle_beta   90.00
_cell.angle_gamma   90.00
#
_symmetry.space_group_name_H-M   'P 1'
#
loop_
_entity.id
_entity.type
_entity.pdbx_description
1 polymer ?
#
loop_
_entity_poly.entity_id
_entity_poly.type
_entity_poly.pdbx_seq_one_letter_code
_entity_poly.pdbx_strand_id
1 'polypeptide(L)'
;MASARFKQLRRAYGFNEVAIVPGEVTVNPDQTNVDFKIEGLTFSIPIIASAMDAVTDVNTAILMSKLGGLAVLHLEGVQTRYDNPEDILSEINQAPDAEVTTLLQKIYSQPIKENLIGERIRGIKKAGAVCAVSVTPANTKCFAPIAAEAGADILVVQATVTTAKHTSKSYRGLVFSELRKAIPLPIIVGNCVSYNAALEMMRTGISGVLVGIGPGAACTTREVLGIGVPQITATMDCAAARDEYQRESGRYVPIITDGGFRKGGDLCKALAAGADALMLGSILAQAEESP
;
A
#
# COMPACT_ATOMS: atom_id res chain seq x y z
N MET A 1 -7.33 35.95 -33.78
CA MET A 1 -8.26 35.84 -32.64
C MET A 1 -7.68 34.87 -31.64
N ALA A 2 -7.53 35.25 -30.38
CA ALA A 2 -7.14 34.30 -29.34
C ALA A 2 -8.31 33.31 -29.14
N SER A 3 -8.10 32.04 -29.49
CA SER A 3 -9.06 30.98 -29.19
C SER A 3 -9.22 30.88 -27.67
N ALA A 4 -10.45 30.98 -27.17
CA ALA A 4 -10.74 30.72 -25.77
C ALA A 4 -10.39 29.26 -25.47
N ARG A 5 -9.34 29.02 -24.66
CA ARG A 5 -9.01 27.69 -24.15
C ARG A 5 -10.04 27.30 -23.10
N PHE A 6 -11.05 26.52 -23.51
CA PHE A 6 -11.99 25.92 -22.58
C PHE A 6 -11.30 24.88 -21.69
N LYS A 7 -11.71 24.80 -20.43
CA LYS A 7 -11.28 23.72 -19.53
C LYS A 7 -11.82 22.39 -20.06
N GLN A 8 -11.00 21.34 -20.04
CA GLN A 8 -11.37 19.99 -20.44
C GLN A 8 -11.32 19.04 -19.24
N LEU A 9 -12.20 18.04 -19.24
CA LEU A 9 -12.19 16.95 -18.27
C LEU A 9 -11.82 15.65 -18.98
N ARG A 10 -10.92 14.89 -18.37
CA ARG A 10 -10.63 13.51 -18.80
C ARG A 10 -11.66 12.58 -18.16
N ARG A 11 -12.38 11.79 -18.98
CA ARG A 11 -13.21 10.69 -18.47
C ARG A 11 -12.29 9.60 -17.89
N ALA A 12 -12.66 9.09 -16.72
CA ALA A 12 -11.99 7.99 -16.05
C ALA A 12 -13.04 6.97 -15.58
N TYR A 13 -12.61 5.73 -15.36
CA TYR A 13 -13.46 4.57 -15.13
C TYR A 13 -13.09 3.84 -13.83
N GLY A 14 -14.09 3.47 -13.05
CA GLY A 14 -13.97 2.61 -11.87
C GLY A 14 -14.40 1.16 -12.15
N PHE A 15 -14.34 0.32 -11.12
CA PHE A 15 -14.68 -1.11 -11.24
C PHE A 15 -16.09 -1.39 -11.76
N ASN A 16 -17.06 -0.53 -11.41
CA ASN A 16 -18.47 -0.72 -11.81
C ASN A 16 -18.75 -0.32 -13.26
N GLU A 17 -17.81 0.34 -13.94
CA GLU A 17 -17.99 0.85 -15.30
C GLU A 17 -17.41 -0.08 -16.36
N VAL A 18 -16.72 -1.15 -15.95
CA VAL A 18 -16.03 -2.09 -16.84
C VAL A 18 -16.30 -3.55 -16.47
N ALA A 19 -16.12 -4.43 -17.45
CA ALA A 19 -16.14 -5.88 -17.30
C ALA A 19 -15.00 -6.51 -18.12
N ILE A 20 -14.52 -7.68 -17.69
CA ILE A 20 -13.54 -8.46 -18.44
C ILE A 20 -14.29 -9.23 -19.52
N VAL A 21 -13.81 -9.15 -20.76
CA VAL A 21 -14.37 -9.91 -21.88
C VAL A 21 -13.77 -11.32 -21.86
N PRO A 22 -14.58 -12.39 -21.96
CA PRO A 22 -14.07 -13.75 -22.07
C PRO A 22 -13.13 -13.92 -23.28
N GLY A 23 -12.03 -14.64 -23.08
CA GLY A 23 -11.10 -14.99 -24.16
C GLY A 23 -11.60 -16.14 -25.03
N GLU A 24 -10.85 -16.45 -26.08
CA GLU A 24 -11.17 -17.53 -27.04
C GLU A 24 -10.89 -18.93 -26.48
N VAL A 25 -10.02 -19.03 -25.47
CA VAL A 25 -9.57 -20.29 -24.88
C VAL A 25 -9.83 -20.27 -23.39
N THR A 26 -10.42 -21.36 -22.88
CA THR A 26 -10.61 -21.59 -21.45
C THR A 26 -9.46 -22.41 -20.88
N VAL A 27 -9.03 -22.08 -19.66
CA VAL A 27 -8.03 -22.83 -18.89
C VAL A 27 -8.67 -23.26 -17.57
N ASN A 28 -8.31 -24.43 -17.04
CA ASN A 28 -8.80 -24.82 -15.73
C ASN A 28 -8.16 -23.92 -14.66
N PRO A 29 -8.90 -23.46 -13.63
CA PRO A 29 -8.36 -22.55 -12.62
C PRO A 29 -7.11 -23.07 -11.91
N ASP A 30 -7.01 -24.38 -11.66
CA ASP A 30 -5.86 -25.04 -11.03
C ASP A 30 -4.59 -25.03 -11.89
N GLN A 31 -4.71 -24.68 -13.18
CA GLN A 31 -3.58 -24.52 -14.09
C GLN A 31 -3.08 -23.07 -14.19
N THR A 32 -3.68 -22.15 -13.44
CA THR A 32 -3.25 -20.74 -13.42
C THR A 32 -2.14 -20.50 -12.41
N ASN A 33 -1.19 -19.64 -12.74
CA ASN A 33 -0.18 -19.14 -11.80
C ASN A 33 -0.62 -17.74 -11.32
N VAL A 34 -0.75 -17.58 -10.00
CA VAL A 34 -1.12 -16.33 -9.34
C VAL A 34 0.00 -15.80 -8.42
N ASP A 35 1.22 -16.29 -8.61
CA ASP A 35 2.39 -15.88 -7.84
C ASP A 35 2.66 -14.38 -8.06
N PHE A 36 2.91 -13.67 -6.97
CA PHE A 36 3.39 -12.31 -6.98
C PHE A 36 4.89 -12.26 -6.64
N LYS A 37 5.66 -11.45 -7.37
CA LYS A 37 7.11 -11.33 -7.21
C LYS A 37 7.54 -9.88 -7.02
N ILE A 38 8.43 -9.67 -6.06
CA ILE A 38 9.08 -8.37 -5.81
C ILE A 38 10.50 -8.60 -5.28
N GLU A 39 11.52 -8.13 -6.01
CA GLU A 39 12.94 -8.14 -5.59
C GLU A 39 13.40 -9.45 -4.93
N GLY A 40 13.21 -10.58 -5.62
CA GLY A 40 13.64 -11.91 -5.16
C GLY A 40 12.67 -12.59 -4.18
N LEU A 41 11.68 -11.87 -3.64
CA LEU A 41 10.60 -12.46 -2.86
C LEU A 41 9.49 -12.96 -3.80
N THR A 42 8.94 -14.14 -3.50
CA THR A 42 7.80 -14.73 -4.22
C THR A 42 6.71 -15.08 -3.21
N PHE A 43 5.48 -14.67 -3.52
CA PHE A 43 4.27 -14.93 -2.75
C PHE A 43 3.34 -15.77 -3.61
N SER A 44 2.73 -16.82 -3.03
CA SER A 44 1.87 -17.75 -3.76
C SER A 44 0.51 -17.16 -4.14
N ILE A 45 0.13 -16.02 -3.53
CA ILE A 45 -1.06 -15.25 -3.91
C ILE A 45 -0.73 -13.76 -4.03
N PRO A 46 -1.41 -13.02 -4.92
CA PRO A 46 -1.09 -11.61 -5.19
C PRO A 46 -1.85 -10.68 -4.24
N ILE A 47 -1.94 -11.05 -2.96
CA ILE A 47 -2.74 -10.36 -1.94
C ILE A 47 -1.83 -9.81 -0.85
N ILE A 48 -2.00 -8.52 -0.57
CA ILE A 48 -1.29 -7.78 0.46
C ILE A 48 -2.32 -7.21 1.45
N ALA A 49 -2.22 -7.56 2.74
CA ALA A 49 -3.04 -6.94 3.77
C ALA A 49 -2.56 -5.51 4.06
N SER A 50 -3.49 -4.57 4.06
CA SER A 50 -3.19 -3.13 4.21
C SER A 50 -2.52 -2.82 5.56
N ALA A 51 -1.69 -1.78 5.54
CA ALA A 51 -1.09 -1.19 6.74
C ALA A 51 -2.11 -0.36 7.53
N MET A 52 -3.07 -1.07 8.12
CA MET A 52 -4.12 -0.53 8.98
C MET A 52 -4.14 -1.33 10.26
N ASP A 53 -4.23 -0.67 11.41
CA ASP A 53 -4.23 -1.36 12.71
C ASP A 53 -5.45 -2.28 12.91
N ALA A 54 -6.56 -2.01 12.21
CA ALA A 54 -7.75 -2.86 12.15
C ALA A 54 -7.66 -4.01 11.12
N VAL A 55 -6.46 -4.29 10.61
CA VAL A 55 -6.22 -5.33 9.58
C VAL A 55 -4.95 -6.10 9.90
N THR A 56 -3.86 -5.38 10.17
CA THR A 56 -2.53 -5.97 10.31
C THR A 56 -1.96 -5.73 11.71
N ASP A 57 -1.88 -6.80 12.49
CA ASP A 57 -1.04 -6.90 13.69
C ASP A 57 0.10 -7.91 13.45
N VAL A 58 0.82 -8.27 14.51
CA VAL A 58 1.88 -9.30 14.43
C VAL A 58 1.31 -10.67 14.04
N ASN A 59 0.14 -11.05 14.56
CA ASN A 59 -0.45 -12.37 14.37
C ASN A 59 -0.99 -12.54 12.95
N THR A 60 -1.73 -11.56 12.44
CA THR A 60 -2.24 -11.56 11.07
C THR A 60 -1.12 -11.46 10.05
N ALA A 61 -0.02 -10.77 10.36
CA ALA A 61 1.16 -10.80 9.49
C ALA A 61 1.77 -12.20 9.36
N ILE A 62 1.86 -12.93 10.47
CA ILE A 62 2.32 -14.32 10.46
C ILE A 62 1.33 -15.21 9.69
N LEU A 63 0.02 -15.04 9.92
CA LEU A 63 -1.03 -15.81 9.26
C LEU A 63 -1.02 -15.57 7.74
N MET A 64 -1.01 -14.31 7.30
CA MET A 64 -0.96 -13.96 5.88
C MET A 64 0.27 -14.55 5.19
N SER A 65 1.42 -14.54 5.85
CA SER A 65 2.63 -15.18 5.32
C SER A 65 2.45 -16.70 5.15
N LYS A 66 1.76 -17.38 6.08
CA LYS A 66 1.45 -18.82 5.96
C LYS A 66 0.44 -19.13 4.85
N LEU A 67 -0.49 -18.21 4.60
CA LEU A 67 -1.47 -18.30 3.51
C LEU A 67 -0.85 -17.97 2.14
N GLY A 68 0.44 -17.62 2.08
CA GLY A 68 1.17 -17.32 0.86
C GLY A 68 1.03 -15.88 0.39
N GLY A 69 0.39 -15.00 1.17
CA GLY A 69 0.28 -13.57 0.91
C GLY A 69 1.30 -12.75 1.72
N LEU A 70 1.11 -11.44 1.72
CA LEU A 70 1.89 -10.49 2.51
C LEU A 70 0.96 -9.70 3.42
N ALA A 71 1.44 -9.27 4.60
CA ALA A 71 0.79 -8.22 5.37
C ALA A 71 1.80 -7.12 5.70
N VAL A 72 1.32 -5.89 5.77
CA VAL A 72 2.17 -4.73 6.03
C VAL A 72 1.83 -4.16 7.40
N LEU A 73 2.77 -4.25 8.35
CA LEU A 73 2.57 -3.70 9.69
C LEU A 73 2.67 -2.16 9.68
N HIS A 74 1.71 -1.46 10.27
CA HIS A 74 1.73 0.00 10.37
C HIS A 74 2.63 0.47 11.51
N LEU A 75 3.83 1.00 11.22
CA LEU A 75 4.78 1.40 12.27
C LEU A 75 4.44 2.71 12.97
N GLU A 76 3.45 3.44 12.48
CA GLU A 76 2.92 4.65 13.11
C GLU A 76 1.55 4.40 13.74
N GLY A 77 1.16 3.12 13.85
CA GLY A 77 -0.09 2.64 14.41
C GLY A 77 -0.05 2.38 15.90
N VAL A 78 -1.03 1.62 16.40
CA VAL A 78 -1.12 1.27 17.83
C VAL A 78 -0.05 0.25 18.22
N GLN A 79 0.36 -0.59 17.28
CA GLN A 79 1.35 -1.67 17.44
C GLN A 79 2.70 -1.19 18.00
N THR A 80 3.06 0.07 17.72
CA THR A 80 4.34 0.67 18.11
C THR A 80 4.18 1.83 19.10
N ARG A 81 2.95 2.17 19.50
CA ARG A 81 2.67 3.21 20.51
C ARG A 81 2.41 2.60 21.89
N TYR A 82 1.91 1.35 21.93
CA TYR A 82 1.46 0.67 23.13
C TYR A 82 2.10 -0.71 23.28
N ASP A 83 2.43 -1.07 24.52
CA ASP A 83 3.01 -2.37 24.84
C ASP A 83 1.98 -3.49 24.62
N ASN A 84 0.71 -3.23 24.95
CA ASN A 84 -0.44 -4.10 24.69
C ASN A 84 -1.39 -3.43 23.66
N PRO A 85 -1.15 -3.58 22.34
CA PRO A 85 -2.01 -2.99 21.32
C PRO A 85 -3.43 -3.58 21.29
N GLU A 86 -3.60 -4.84 21.71
CA GLU A 86 -4.89 -5.54 21.75
C GLU A 86 -5.90 -4.83 22.66
N ASP A 87 -5.47 -4.38 23.85
CA ASP A 87 -6.30 -3.63 24.79
C ASP A 87 -6.84 -2.34 24.15
N ILE A 88 -5.99 -1.66 23.39
CA ILE A 88 -6.31 -0.39 22.70
C ILE A 88 -7.28 -0.63 21.54
N LEU A 89 -7.08 -1.70 20.77
CA LEU A 89 -7.99 -2.08 19.70
C LEU A 89 -9.36 -2.48 20.24
N SER A 90 -9.40 -3.22 21.34
CA SER A 90 -10.65 -3.54 22.03
C SER A 90 -11.37 -2.29 22.55
N GLU A 91 -10.64 -1.30 23.08
CA GLU A 91 -11.21 -0.01 23.49
C GLU A 91 -11.85 0.72 22.29
N ILE A 92 -11.16 0.77 21.14
CA ILE A 92 -11.68 1.38 19.92
C ILE A 92 -12.94 0.66 19.44
N ASN A 93 -12.96 -0.68 19.44
CA ASN A 93 -14.08 -1.47 18.95
C ASN A 93 -15.35 -1.31 19.82
N GLN A 94 -15.17 -1.07 21.12
CA GLN A 94 -16.29 -0.85 22.05
C GLN A 94 -16.77 0.60 22.11
N ALA A 95 -16.05 1.52 21.47
CA ALA A 95 -16.37 2.95 21.51
C ALA A 95 -17.64 3.27 20.70
N PRO A 96 -18.52 4.16 21.21
CA PRO A 96 -19.64 4.65 20.43
C PRO A 96 -19.18 5.44 19.19
N ASP A 97 -19.91 5.34 18.07
CA ASP A 97 -19.62 6.06 16.83
C ASP A 97 -19.43 7.58 17.02
N ALA A 98 -20.17 8.18 17.95
CA ALA A 98 -20.10 9.61 18.24
C ALA A 98 -18.76 10.03 18.90
N GLU A 99 -18.08 9.10 19.57
CA GLU A 99 -16.88 9.35 20.37
C GLU A 99 -15.60 8.79 19.72
N VAL A 100 -15.75 7.83 18.78
CA VAL A 100 -14.63 7.09 18.18
C VAL A 100 -13.57 8.00 17.55
N THR A 101 -13.97 9.10 16.90
CA THR A 101 -13.02 10.02 16.26
C THR A 101 -12.12 10.71 17.30
N THR A 102 -12.72 11.18 18.40
CA THR A 102 -11.98 11.83 19.50
C THR A 102 -11.06 10.82 20.20
N LEU A 103 -11.55 9.59 20.39
CA LEU A 103 -10.76 8.50 20.96
C LEU A 103 -9.54 8.17 20.10
N LEU A 104 -9.73 7.99 18.78
CA LEU A 104 -8.63 7.75 17.84
C LEU A 104 -7.61 8.88 17.86
N GLN A 105 -8.05 10.14 17.87
CA GLN A 105 -7.13 11.29 17.98
C GLN A 105 -6.28 11.23 19.26
N LYS A 106 -6.88 10.86 20.40
CA LYS A 106 -6.17 10.68 21.66
C LYS A 106 -5.17 9.53 21.58
N ILE A 107 -5.60 8.35 21.11
CA ILE A 107 -4.75 7.16 20.98
C ILE A 107 -3.53 7.42 20.09
N TYR A 108 -3.75 8.01 18.92
CA TYR A 108 -2.67 8.25 17.95
C TYR A 108 -1.80 9.48 18.29
N SER A 109 -2.14 10.24 19.34
CA SER A 109 -1.28 11.30 19.87
C SER A 109 -0.12 10.78 20.72
N GLN A 110 -0.24 9.56 21.26
CA GLN A 110 0.82 8.89 22.02
C GLN A 110 2.06 8.71 21.14
N PRO A 111 3.27 9.10 21.57
CA PRO A 111 4.46 8.99 20.72
C PRO A 111 4.77 7.54 20.34
N ILE A 112 5.35 7.37 19.15
CA ILE A 112 5.85 6.07 18.68
C ILE A 112 7.06 5.68 19.54
N LYS A 113 7.07 4.44 20.03
CA LYS A 113 8.14 3.86 20.84
C LYS A 113 9.06 3.04 19.93
N GLU A 114 10.26 3.55 19.67
CA GLU A 114 11.23 2.93 18.75
C GLU A 114 11.60 1.49 19.14
N ASN A 115 11.66 1.18 20.44
CA ASN A 115 11.92 -0.18 20.92
C ASN A 115 10.84 -1.18 20.47
N LEU A 116 9.58 -0.74 20.39
CA LEU A 116 8.47 -1.59 19.95
C LEU A 116 8.56 -1.90 18.47
N ILE A 117 9.05 -0.98 17.61
CA ILE A 117 9.27 -1.26 16.18
C ILE A 117 10.12 -2.53 16.03
N GLY A 118 11.27 -2.57 16.72
CA GLY A 118 12.16 -3.73 16.67
C GLY A 118 11.53 -4.99 17.28
N GLU A 119 10.77 -4.86 18.37
CA GLU A 119 10.09 -5.98 19.02
C GLU A 119 9.04 -6.63 18.12
N ARG A 120 8.16 -5.84 17.49
CA ARG A 120 7.10 -6.35 16.59
C ARG A 120 7.70 -7.03 15.36
N ILE A 121 8.70 -6.41 14.73
CA ILE A 121 9.41 -6.99 13.58
C ILE A 121 10.05 -8.33 13.96
N ARG A 122 10.80 -8.38 15.06
CA ARG A 122 11.42 -9.64 15.52
C ARG A 122 10.37 -10.71 15.88
N GLY A 123 9.22 -10.30 16.40
CA GLY A 123 8.08 -11.19 16.66
C GLY A 123 7.62 -11.92 15.39
N ILE A 124 7.40 -11.16 14.30
CA ILE A 124 7.02 -11.72 12.99
C ILE A 124 8.14 -12.62 12.46
N LYS A 125 9.39 -12.15 12.48
CA LYS A 125 10.55 -12.88 11.94
C LYS A 125 10.85 -14.17 12.69
N LYS A 126 10.64 -14.23 14.02
CA LYS A 126 10.84 -15.44 14.81
C LYS A 126 9.91 -16.58 14.40
N ALA A 127 8.74 -16.26 13.84
CA ALA A 127 7.80 -17.24 13.29
C ALA A 127 8.16 -17.70 11.85
N GLY A 128 9.25 -17.18 11.27
CA GLY A 128 9.67 -17.50 9.90
C GLY A 128 8.86 -16.78 8.82
N ALA A 129 8.04 -15.80 9.19
CA ALA A 129 7.20 -15.04 8.26
C ALA A 129 7.98 -13.92 7.57
N VAL A 130 7.52 -13.52 6.38
CA VAL A 130 7.98 -12.31 5.69
C VAL A 130 7.39 -11.10 6.40
N CYS A 131 8.23 -10.14 6.77
CA CYS A 131 7.84 -8.93 7.50
C CYS A 131 7.92 -7.70 6.59
N ALA A 132 6.78 -7.20 6.13
CA ALA A 132 6.68 -5.87 5.53
C ALA A 132 6.19 -4.85 6.56
N VAL A 133 6.71 -3.63 6.48
CA VAL A 133 6.36 -2.55 7.42
C VAL A 133 6.11 -1.24 6.66
N SER A 134 5.15 -0.45 7.13
CA SER A 134 4.76 0.83 6.53
C SER A 134 5.12 2.01 7.41
N VAL A 135 5.62 3.07 6.77
CA VAL A 135 5.94 4.37 7.36
C VAL A 135 5.50 5.48 6.42
N THR A 136 5.14 6.63 6.99
CA THR A 136 4.85 7.84 6.23
C THR A 136 6.14 8.46 5.68
N PRO A 137 6.06 9.23 4.58
CA PRO A 137 7.22 9.96 4.04
C PRO A 137 7.92 10.86 5.06
N ALA A 138 7.17 11.43 6.01
CA ALA A 138 7.70 12.34 7.03
C ALA A 138 8.65 11.62 8.00
N ASN A 139 8.29 10.41 8.42
CA ASN A 139 9.03 9.64 9.42
C ASN A 139 9.96 8.57 8.83
N THR A 140 9.94 8.39 7.51
CA THR A 140 10.74 7.37 6.80
C THR A 140 12.22 7.43 7.16
N LYS A 141 12.82 8.62 7.20
CA LYS A 141 14.27 8.76 7.50
C LYS A 141 14.63 8.29 8.90
N CYS A 142 13.70 8.38 9.87
CA CYS A 142 13.93 7.97 11.24
C CYS A 142 13.74 6.46 11.40
N PHE A 143 12.65 5.92 10.85
CA PHE A 143 12.23 4.54 11.15
C PHE A 143 12.72 3.51 10.15
N ALA A 144 13.08 3.88 8.92
CA ALA A 144 13.60 2.93 7.94
C ALA A 144 14.90 2.23 8.38
N PRO A 145 15.90 2.92 8.98
CA PRO A 145 17.09 2.25 9.50
C PRO A 145 16.76 1.27 10.64
N ILE A 146 15.87 1.66 11.56
CA ILE A 146 15.44 0.82 12.69
C ILE A 146 14.76 -0.44 12.19
N ALA A 147 13.86 -0.31 11.21
CA ALA A 147 13.17 -1.44 10.60
C ALA A 147 14.14 -2.40 9.88
N ALA A 148 15.11 -1.85 9.15
CA ALA A 148 16.13 -2.64 8.47
C ALA A 148 17.03 -3.38 9.47
N GLU A 149 17.48 -2.72 10.54
CA GLU A 149 18.29 -3.33 11.59
C GLU A 149 17.52 -4.43 12.34
N ALA A 150 16.22 -4.24 12.56
CA ALA A 150 15.35 -5.24 13.17
C ALA A 150 15.09 -6.47 12.28
N GLY A 151 15.43 -6.39 10.99
CA GLY A 151 15.30 -7.50 10.04
C GLY A 151 13.96 -7.54 9.28
N ALA A 152 13.31 -6.39 9.06
CA ALA A 152 12.19 -6.31 8.11
C ALA A 152 12.65 -6.73 6.70
N ASP A 153 11.75 -7.32 5.91
CA ASP A 153 12.04 -7.80 4.56
C ASP A 153 11.63 -6.81 3.47
N ILE A 154 10.61 -5.97 3.72
CA ILE A 154 10.12 -4.95 2.78
C ILE A 154 9.79 -3.68 3.56
N LEU A 155 10.22 -2.53 3.03
CA LEU A 155 9.75 -1.22 3.51
C LEU A 155 8.68 -0.68 2.56
N VAL A 156 7.57 -0.23 3.12
CA VAL A 156 6.52 0.50 2.42
C VAL A 156 6.55 1.95 2.88
N VAL A 157 6.79 2.88 1.95
CA VAL A 157 6.64 4.32 2.21
C VAL A 157 5.27 4.74 1.68
N GLN A 158 4.32 4.96 2.59
CA GLN A 158 2.91 5.13 2.25
C GLN A 158 2.35 6.46 2.78
N ALA A 159 1.64 7.17 1.91
CA ALA A 159 0.75 8.27 2.25
C ALA A 159 -0.43 8.26 1.28
N THR A 160 -1.46 9.06 1.57
CA THR A 160 -2.59 9.21 0.63
C THR A 160 -2.12 9.62 -0.75
N VAL A 161 -1.19 10.59 -0.84
CA VAL A 161 -0.63 11.06 -2.11
C VAL A 161 0.88 11.20 -1.96
N THR A 162 1.61 10.49 -2.82
CA THR A 162 3.07 10.51 -2.84
C THR A 162 3.59 10.85 -4.23
N THR A 163 4.66 11.62 -4.27
CA THR A 163 5.41 11.98 -5.48
C THR A 163 6.89 11.71 -5.26
N ALA A 164 7.65 11.49 -6.33
CA ALA A 164 9.10 11.29 -6.27
C ALA A 164 9.85 12.50 -5.69
N LYS A 165 9.28 13.69 -5.87
CA LYS A 165 9.83 14.98 -5.45
C LYS A 165 8.84 15.65 -4.51
N HIS A 166 9.33 16.07 -3.35
CA HIS A 166 8.55 16.85 -2.38
C HIS A 166 9.30 18.14 -2.05
N THR A 167 8.64 19.28 -2.23
CA THR A 167 9.19 20.59 -1.88
C THR A 167 8.80 20.93 -0.45
N SER A 168 9.80 21.13 0.41
CA SER A 168 9.59 21.53 1.80
C SER A 168 10.61 22.59 2.22
N LYS A 169 10.36 23.24 3.37
CA LYS A 169 11.34 24.12 4.02
C LYS A 169 12.37 23.36 4.87
N SER A 170 12.23 22.03 4.99
CA SER A 170 13.18 21.21 5.73
C SER A 170 14.53 21.23 5.03
N TYR A 171 15.61 21.24 5.80
CA TYR A 171 16.98 21.31 5.27
C TYR A 171 17.27 20.21 4.24
N ARG A 172 16.76 18.99 4.47
CA ARG A 172 16.81 17.88 3.52
C ARG A 172 15.55 17.03 3.63
N GLY A 173 14.75 17.00 2.56
CA GLY A 173 13.54 16.16 2.47
C GLY A 173 13.85 14.67 2.32
N LEU A 174 12.82 13.84 2.18
CA LEU A 174 12.98 12.44 1.79
C LEU A 174 13.36 12.37 0.31
N VAL A 175 14.44 11.64 -0.01
CA VAL A 175 14.89 11.38 -1.39
C VAL A 175 15.01 9.87 -1.57
N PHE A 176 14.16 9.28 -2.40
CA PHE A 176 14.08 7.82 -2.54
C PHE A 176 15.36 7.16 -3.07
N SER A 177 16.10 7.84 -3.94
CA SER A 177 17.40 7.33 -4.44
C SER A 177 18.48 7.30 -3.36
N GLU A 178 18.37 8.14 -2.32
CA GLU A 178 19.23 8.09 -1.14
C GLU A 178 18.77 7.00 -0.19
N LEU A 179 17.46 6.90 0.05
CA LEU A 179 16.86 5.84 0.88
C LEU A 179 17.23 4.45 0.36
N ARG A 180 17.16 4.23 -0.97
CA ARG A 180 17.51 2.96 -1.61
C ARG A 180 18.96 2.54 -1.38
N LYS A 181 19.87 3.50 -1.19
CA LYS A 181 21.29 3.26 -0.86
C LYS A 181 21.50 3.08 0.64
N ALA A 182 20.63 3.65 1.47
CA ALA A 182 20.74 3.63 2.91
C ALA A 182 20.29 2.31 3.54
N ILE A 183 19.31 1.61 2.92
CA ILE A 183 18.81 0.33 3.40
C ILE A 183 18.85 -0.74 2.31
N PRO A 184 19.10 -2.01 2.65
CA PRO A 184 19.15 -3.10 1.67
C PRO A 184 17.76 -3.57 1.21
N LEU A 185 16.70 -3.13 1.88
CA LEU A 185 15.34 -3.63 1.67
C LEU A 185 14.76 -3.16 0.32
N PRO A 186 13.93 -3.99 -0.34
CA PRO A 186 12.95 -3.54 -1.32
C PRO A 186 12.09 -2.41 -0.75
N ILE A 187 11.85 -1.38 -1.56
CA ILE A 187 11.05 -0.21 -1.16
C ILE A 187 9.83 -0.11 -2.05
N ILE A 188 8.65 -0.32 -1.48
CA ILE A 188 7.37 -0.04 -2.12
C ILE A 188 6.98 1.40 -1.77
N VAL A 189 6.50 2.18 -2.74
CA VAL A 189 6.11 3.57 -2.50
C VAL A 189 4.72 3.85 -3.05
N GLY A 190 3.92 4.59 -2.29
CA GLY A 190 2.73 5.20 -2.82
C GLY A 190 1.94 6.01 -1.79
N ASN A 191 0.72 6.41 -2.09
CA ASN A 191 -0.01 6.07 -3.32
C ASN A 191 0.17 7.13 -4.42
N CYS A 192 0.05 6.71 -5.67
CA CYS A 192 -0.08 7.60 -6.82
C CYS A 192 -1.20 7.14 -7.76
N VAL A 193 -1.59 7.97 -8.73
CA VAL A 193 -2.69 7.64 -9.67
C VAL A 193 -2.44 8.15 -11.08
N SER A 194 -1.23 8.63 -11.38
CA SER A 194 -0.92 9.21 -12.67
C SER A 194 0.35 8.62 -13.25
N TYR A 195 0.36 8.50 -14.57
CA TYR A 195 1.49 8.00 -15.35
C TYR A 195 2.80 8.71 -14.98
N ASN A 196 2.82 10.05 -14.97
CA ASN A 196 4.06 10.82 -14.72
C ASN A 196 4.57 10.62 -13.29
N ALA A 197 3.69 10.61 -12.30
CA ALA A 197 4.10 10.41 -10.91
C ALA A 197 4.69 9.01 -10.70
N ALA A 198 4.04 7.97 -11.25
CA ALA A 198 4.52 6.60 -11.21
C ALA A 198 5.88 6.45 -11.90
N LEU A 199 6.03 6.99 -13.12
CA LEU A 199 7.28 6.92 -13.89
C LEU A 199 8.44 7.61 -13.16
N GLU A 200 8.22 8.82 -12.64
CA GLU A 200 9.25 9.53 -11.86
C GLU A 200 9.64 8.75 -10.60
N MET A 201 8.67 8.14 -9.90
CA MET A 201 8.95 7.34 -8.72
C MET A 201 9.77 6.10 -9.06
N MET A 202 9.42 5.33 -10.10
CA MET A 202 10.19 4.15 -10.54
C MET A 202 11.65 4.50 -10.88
N ARG A 203 11.87 5.63 -11.56
CA ARG A 203 13.20 6.16 -11.91
C ARG A 203 14.07 6.48 -10.68
N THR A 204 13.48 6.64 -9.48
CA THR A 204 14.27 6.82 -8.24
C THR A 204 14.94 5.53 -7.74
N GLY A 205 14.52 4.35 -8.22
CA GLY A 205 15.09 3.07 -7.80
C GLY A 205 14.18 2.22 -6.89
N ILE A 206 12.92 2.61 -6.69
CA ILE A 206 11.96 1.84 -5.88
C ILE A 206 11.62 0.50 -6.53
N SER A 207 11.10 -0.39 -5.70
CA SER A 207 10.84 -1.80 -6.01
C SER A 207 9.38 -2.12 -6.27
N GLY A 208 8.45 -1.21 -5.95
CA GLY A 208 7.01 -1.38 -6.25
C GLY A 208 6.25 -0.06 -6.08
N VAL A 209 5.10 0.06 -6.75
CA VAL A 209 4.25 1.27 -6.67
C VAL A 209 2.86 0.92 -6.18
N LEU A 210 2.41 1.59 -5.11
CA LEU A 210 1.00 1.53 -4.69
C LEU A 210 0.17 2.54 -5.48
N VAL A 211 -0.98 2.09 -5.98
CA VAL A 211 -1.87 2.87 -6.83
C VAL A 211 -3.24 2.99 -6.20
N GLY A 212 -3.69 4.21 -5.95
CA GLY A 212 -5.05 4.48 -5.46
C GLY A 212 -5.16 5.72 -4.60
N ILE A 213 -6.01 6.67 -5.00
CA ILE A 213 -6.33 7.88 -4.22
C ILE A 213 -7.85 8.04 -4.14
N GLY A 214 -8.37 7.92 -2.92
CA GLY A 214 -9.80 7.98 -2.64
C GLY A 214 -10.67 6.75 -2.95
N PRO A 215 -10.20 5.57 -3.41
CA PRO A 215 -11.09 4.44 -3.67
C PRO A 215 -11.40 3.63 -2.39
N GLY A 216 -10.58 3.75 -1.33
CA GLY A 216 -10.69 2.95 -0.11
C GLY A 216 -12.00 3.20 0.63
N ALA A 217 -12.57 2.15 1.23
CA ALA A 217 -13.87 2.24 1.91
C ALA A 217 -13.87 3.25 3.07
N ALA A 218 -12.76 3.34 3.82
CA ALA A 218 -12.58 4.29 4.92
C ALA A 218 -11.99 5.65 4.46
N CYS A 219 -11.76 5.85 3.17
CA CYS A 219 -11.07 7.03 2.65
C CYS A 219 -12.07 8.13 2.25
N THR A 220 -11.98 9.29 2.90
CA THR A 220 -12.84 10.45 2.63
C THR A 220 -12.21 11.47 1.69
N THR A 221 -11.03 11.20 1.11
CA THR A 221 -10.25 12.18 0.33
C THR A 221 -11.02 12.78 -0.85
N ARG A 222 -11.84 12.00 -1.56
CA ARG A 222 -12.65 12.52 -2.66
C ARG A 222 -13.76 13.45 -2.19
N GLU A 223 -14.38 13.11 -1.07
CA GLU A 223 -15.48 13.88 -0.48
C GLU A 223 -14.97 15.18 0.14
N VAL A 224 -13.89 15.09 0.92
CA VAL A 224 -13.37 16.22 1.71
C VAL A 224 -12.44 17.12 0.88
N LEU A 225 -11.54 16.54 0.07
CA LEU A 225 -10.53 17.31 -0.67
C LEU A 225 -10.83 17.44 -2.17
N GLY A 226 -11.78 16.67 -2.71
CA GLY A 226 -12.06 16.65 -4.14
C GLY A 226 -10.96 15.99 -4.99
N ILE A 227 -10.04 15.24 -4.37
CA ILE A 227 -8.89 14.65 -5.05
C ILE A 227 -9.08 13.14 -5.22
N GLY A 228 -8.90 12.64 -6.44
CA GLY A 228 -8.86 11.21 -6.72
C GLY A 228 -9.02 10.89 -8.20
N VAL A 229 -8.72 9.64 -8.56
CA VAL A 229 -8.94 9.10 -9.90
C VAL A 229 -9.64 7.74 -9.77
N PRO A 230 -10.70 7.45 -10.55
CA PRO A 230 -11.30 6.12 -10.61
C PRO A 230 -10.28 4.99 -10.84
N GLN A 231 -10.44 3.89 -10.10
CA GLN A 231 -9.35 2.96 -9.81
C GLN A 231 -8.82 2.19 -11.03
N ILE A 232 -9.69 1.88 -12.01
CA ILE A 232 -9.27 1.19 -13.23
C ILE A 232 -8.38 2.12 -14.05
N THR A 233 -8.81 3.37 -14.27
CA THR A 233 -7.97 4.35 -14.97
C THR A 233 -6.65 4.61 -14.25
N ALA A 234 -6.66 4.76 -12.92
CA ALA A 234 -5.44 4.96 -12.16
C ALA A 234 -4.46 3.78 -12.33
N THR A 235 -4.96 2.54 -12.24
CA THR A 235 -4.15 1.32 -12.41
C THR A 235 -3.57 1.24 -13.82
N MET A 236 -4.38 1.46 -14.85
CA MET A 236 -3.93 1.44 -16.24
C MET A 236 -2.87 2.51 -16.54
N ASP A 237 -3.04 3.73 -16.02
CA ASP A 237 -2.06 4.81 -16.21
C ASP A 237 -0.70 4.48 -15.58
N CYS A 238 -0.71 3.91 -14.37
CA CYS A 238 0.50 3.51 -13.68
C CYS A 238 1.14 2.26 -14.29
N ALA A 239 0.34 1.32 -14.80
CA ALA A 239 0.83 0.16 -15.56
C ALA A 239 1.50 0.58 -16.87
N ALA A 240 0.93 1.55 -17.60
CA ALA A 240 1.57 2.13 -18.78
C ALA A 240 2.93 2.79 -18.44
N ALA A 241 3.02 3.47 -17.29
CA ALA A 241 4.28 4.01 -16.80
C ALA A 241 5.31 2.92 -16.44
N ARG A 242 4.85 1.78 -15.89
CA ARG A 242 5.69 0.60 -15.64
C ARG A 242 6.26 0.03 -16.92
N ASP A 243 5.43 -0.14 -17.95
CA ASP A 243 5.86 -0.70 -19.24
C ASP A 243 6.88 0.22 -19.94
N GLU A 244 6.66 1.54 -19.87
CA GLU A 244 7.64 2.55 -20.30
C GLU A 244 8.97 2.40 -19.56
N TYR A 245 8.92 2.36 -18.23
CA TYR A 245 10.11 2.24 -17.40
C TYR A 245 10.87 0.94 -17.68
N GLN A 246 10.17 -0.18 -17.88
CA GLN A 246 10.79 -1.46 -18.22
C GLN A 246 11.46 -1.38 -19.59
N ARG A 247 10.83 -0.75 -20.59
CA ARG A 247 11.43 -0.54 -21.91
C ARG A 247 12.68 0.34 -21.84
N GLU A 248 12.68 1.38 -20.99
CA GLU A 248 13.81 2.29 -20.82
C GLU A 248 14.98 1.65 -20.05
N SER A 249 14.70 0.88 -19.00
CA SER A 249 15.71 0.46 -18.00
C SER A 249 16.00 -1.04 -17.98
N GLY A 250 15.13 -1.86 -18.60
CA GLY A 250 15.13 -3.32 -18.46
C GLY A 250 14.59 -3.83 -17.12
N ARG A 251 14.26 -2.96 -16.16
CA ARG A 251 13.79 -3.34 -14.83
C ARG A 251 12.26 -3.30 -14.74
N TYR A 252 11.67 -4.39 -14.28
CA TYR A 252 10.24 -4.48 -13.99
C TYR A 252 9.96 -4.00 -12.55
N VAL A 253 9.00 -3.07 -12.39
CA VAL A 253 8.56 -2.58 -11.08
C VAL A 253 7.07 -2.88 -10.92
N PRO A 254 6.66 -3.80 -10.04
CA PRO A 254 5.25 -4.18 -9.91
C PRO A 254 4.34 -3.02 -9.52
N ILE A 255 3.12 -3.04 -10.08
CA ILE A 255 2.01 -2.17 -9.72
C ILE A 255 1.12 -2.89 -8.72
N ILE A 256 0.83 -2.24 -7.60
CA ILE A 256 -0.01 -2.76 -6.55
C ILE A 256 -1.25 -1.86 -6.44
N THR A 257 -2.40 -2.39 -6.83
CA THR A 257 -3.66 -1.63 -6.73
C THR A 257 -4.15 -1.65 -5.28
N ASP A 258 -4.26 -0.48 -4.67
CA ASP A 258 -4.63 -0.28 -3.28
C ASP A 258 -6.02 0.39 -3.16
N GLY A 259 -6.99 -0.40 -2.69
CA GLY A 259 -8.33 0.06 -2.36
C GLY A 259 -9.36 0.05 -3.50
N GLY A 260 -10.64 0.18 -3.12
CA GLY A 260 -11.79 0.21 -4.04
C GLY A 260 -12.48 -1.13 -4.30
N PHE A 261 -11.94 -2.22 -3.76
CA PHE A 261 -12.50 -3.56 -3.91
C PHE A 261 -13.73 -3.77 -3.02
N ARG A 262 -14.76 -4.40 -3.58
CA ARG A 262 -15.96 -4.83 -2.83
C ARG A 262 -16.27 -6.32 -2.99
N LYS A 263 -15.82 -6.93 -4.08
CA LYS A 263 -16.12 -8.32 -4.47
C LYS A 263 -15.00 -8.90 -5.32
N GLY A 264 -14.92 -10.23 -5.42
CA GLY A 264 -13.91 -10.95 -6.20
C GLY A 264 -13.75 -10.47 -7.65
N GLY A 265 -14.85 -10.09 -8.31
CA GLY A 265 -14.79 -9.53 -9.66
C GLY A 265 -14.00 -8.23 -9.78
N ASP A 266 -13.93 -7.41 -8.71
CA ASP A 266 -13.14 -6.18 -8.72
C ASP A 266 -11.64 -6.50 -8.67
N LEU A 267 -11.25 -7.56 -7.94
CA LEU A 267 -9.88 -8.05 -7.86
C LEU A 267 -9.40 -8.49 -9.25
N CYS A 268 -10.22 -9.30 -9.94
CA CYS A 268 -9.93 -9.73 -11.31
C CYS A 268 -9.77 -8.54 -12.26
N LYS A 269 -10.63 -7.51 -12.14
CA LYS A 269 -10.57 -6.32 -12.99
C LYS A 269 -9.32 -5.48 -12.75
N ALA A 270 -8.82 -5.40 -11.51
CA ALA A 270 -7.57 -4.71 -11.23
C ALA A 270 -6.36 -5.43 -11.81
N LEU A 271 -6.29 -6.75 -11.68
CA LEU A 271 -5.25 -7.57 -12.31
C LEU A 271 -5.28 -7.39 -13.84
N ALA A 272 -6.47 -7.48 -14.45
CA ALA A 272 -6.65 -7.24 -15.89
C ALA A 272 -6.30 -5.80 -16.32
N ALA A 273 -6.43 -4.82 -15.41
CA ALA A 273 -6.05 -3.43 -15.67
C ALA A 273 -4.54 -3.17 -15.57
N GLY A 274 -3.74 -4.18 -15.18
CA GLY A 274 -2.28 -4.11 -15.16
C GLY A 274 -1.65 -4.19 -13.76
N ALA A 275 -2.43 -4.50 -12.72
CA ALA A 275 -1.90 -4.76 -11.38
C ALA A 275 -1.19 -6.12 -11.30
N ASP A 276 -0.10 -6.17 -10.54
CA ASP A 276 0.64 -7.40 -10.21
C ASP A 276 0.25 -7.96 -8.84
N ALA A 277 -0.22 -7.09 -7.93
CA ALA A 277 -0.78 -7.47 -6.64
C ALA A 277 -1.86 -6.47 -6.18
N LEU A 278 -2.62 -6.88 -5.17
CA LEU A 278 -3.78 -6.15 -4.68
C LEU A 278 -3.64 -5.93 -3.17
N MET A 279 -3.71 -4.68 -2.74
CA MET A 279 -3.73 -4.33 -1.32
C MET A 279 -5.17 -4.23 -0.81
N LEU A 280 -5.50 -5.04 0.20
CA LEU A 280 -6.84 -5.21 0.75
C LEU A 280 -6.91 -4.74 2.21
N GLY A 281 -7.82 -3.79 2.48
CA GLY A 281 -8.13 -3.32 3.82
C GLY A 281 -9.46 -3.88 4.31
N SER A 282 -10.56 -3.17 4.01
CA SER A 282 -11.91 -3.46 4.53
C SER A 282 -12.45 -4.87 4.28
N ILE A 283 -11.96 -5.59 3.27
CA ILE A 283 -12.33 -6.99 3.02
C ILE A 283 -11.71 -7.89 4.10
N LEU A 284 -10.44 -7.65 4.46
CA LEU A 284 -9.72 -8.43 5.46
C LEU A 284 -10.07 -8.00 6.89
N ALA A 285 -10.46 -6.75 7.12
CA ALA A 285 -10.99 -6.29 8.41
C ALA A 285 -12.29 -7.00 8.86
N GLN A 286 -12.91 -7.79 7.98
CA GLN A 286 -14.10 -8.59 8.29
C GLN A 286 -13.75 -10.04 8.67
N ALA A 287 -12.47 -10.44 8.58
CA ALA A 287 -12.03 -11.77 8.96
C ALA A 287 -12.11 -11.96 10.48
N GLU A 288 -12.34 -13.20 10.92
CA GLU A 288 -12.36 -13.54 12.36
C GLU A 288 -11.00 -13.25 13.01
N GLU A 289 -9.93 -13.41 12.24
CA GLU A 289 -8.56 -13.17 12.67
C GLU A 289 -8.15 -11.70 12.63
N SER A 290 -9.02 -10.79 12.16
CA SER A 290 -8.76 -9.35 12.22
C SER A 290 -8.49 -8.90 13.67
N PRO A 291 -7.49 -8.02 13.90
CA PRO A 291 -7.30 -7.37 15.20
C PRO A 291 -8.51 -6.53 15.58
#